data_AF-A0AAD6TBD8-F1
#
_entry.id   AF-A0AAD6TBD8-F1
#
_cell.length_a   1.000
_cell.length_b   1.000
_cell.length_c   1.000
_cell.angle_alpha   90.00
_cell.angle_beta   90.00
_cell.angle_gamma   90.00
#
_symmetry.space_group_name_H-M   'P 1'
#
loop_
_entity.id
_entity.type
_entity.pdbx_description
1 polymer ?
#
loop_
_entity_poly.entity_id
_entity_poly.type
_entity_poly.pdbx_seq_one_letter_code
_entity_poly.pdbx_strand_id
1 'polypeptide(L)'
;MIAVELALRAVIAAKMSSVHIVLRSDNQGVIGALAAGRSFGIQENNVLQHILQLFHDHDIWFTIVYVPSAMNIADAPSRGELPPREERFEFPPPIPKHLRDFIYSVR
;
A
#
# COMPACT_ATOMS: atom_id res chain seq x y z
N MET A 1 4.50 2.98 -4.88
CA MET A 1 3.10 3.45 -4.92
C MET A 1 2.08 2.31 -5.00
N ILE A 2 2.23 1.35 -5.91
CA ILE A 2 1.31 0.19 -6.07
C ILE A 2 1.05 -0.58 -4.77
N ALA A 3 2.11 -0.92 -4.02
CA ALA A 3 1.99 -1.63 -2.74
C ALA A 3 1.16 -0.86 -1.70
N VAL A 4 1.23 0.48 -1.71
CA VAL A 4 0.43 1.32 -0.81
C VAL A 4 -1.05 1.27 -1.19
N GLU A 5 -1.38 1.34 -2.49
CA GLU A 5 -2.77 1.19 -2.94
C GLU A 5 -3.32 -0.20 -2.56
N LEU A 6 -2.53 -1.25 -2.72
CA LEU A 6 -2.94 -2.61 -2.32
C LEU A 6 -3.17 -2.73 -0.81
N ALA A 7 -2.29 -2.16 0.01
CA ALA A 7 -2.46 -2.15 1.46
C ALA A 7 -3.74 -1.42 1.87
N LEU A 8 -3.99 -0.22 1.31
CA LEU A 8 -5.21 0.54 1.58
C LEU A 8 -6.47 -0.24 1.16
N ARG A 9 -6.44 -0.86 -0.02
CA ARG A 9 -7.57 -1.69 -0.47
C ARG A 9 -7.82 -2.88 0.45
N ALA A 10 -6.77 -3.48 1.02
CA ALA A 10 -6.93 -4.58 1.98
C ALA A 10 -7.63 -4.09 3.25
N VAL A 11 -7.24 -2.92 3.77
CA VAL A 11 -7.90 -2.25 4.91
C VAL A 11 -9.39 -1.99 4.60
N ILE A 12 -9.69 -1.48 3.40
CA ILE A 12 -11.07 -1.25 2.94
C ILE A 12 -11.85 -2.58 2.82
N ALA A 13 -11.23 -3.63 2.28
CA ALA A 13 -11.85 -4.95 2.15
C ALA A 13 -12.17 -5.59 3.51
N ALA A 14 -11.37 -5.29 4.53
CA ALA A 14 -11.63 -5.63 5.93
C ALA A 14 -12.74 -4.77 6.58
N LYS A 15 -13.40 -3.89 5.82
CA LYS A 15 -14.46 -2.97 6.26
C LYS A 15 -14.02 -2.03 7.38
N MET A 16 -12.74 -1.68 7.41
CA MET A 16 -12.22 -0.67 8.33
C MET A 16 -12.50 0.73 7.75
N SER A 17 -13.04 1.61 8.58
CA SER A 17 -13.31 3.02 8.28
C SER A 17 -13.14 3.86 9.54
N SER A 18 -12.90 5.16 9.41
CA SER A 18 -12.62 6.07 10.54
C SER A 18 -11.42 5.63 11.37
N VAL A 19 -10.39 5.10 10.70
CA VAL A 19 -9.17 4.58 11.33
C VAL A 19 -7.93 5.35 10.88
N HIS A 20 -6.92 5.39 11.75
CA HIS A 20 -5.60 5.88 11.41
C HIS A 20 -4.62 4.71 11.27
N ILE A 21 -3.99 4.57 10.11
CA ILE A 21 -3.01 3.51 9.83
C ILE A 21 -1.57 4.04 9.83
N VAL A 22 -0.62 3.18 10.13
CA VAL A 22 0.82 3.48 10.03
C VAL A 22 1.42 2.71 8.87
N LEU A 23 1.76 3.43 7.80
CA LEU A 23 2.49 2.87 6.65
C LEU A 23 3.99 2.87 6.96
N ARG A 24 4.61 1.70 6.86
CA ARG A 24 6.07 1.55 7.00
C ARG A 24 6.65 1.30 5.61
N SER A 25 7.66 2.08 5.23
CA SER A 25 8.34 1.92 3.94
C SER A 25 9.83 2.19 4.08
N ASP A 26 10.62 1.46 3.32
CA ASP A 26 12.05 1.73 3.10
C ASP A 26 12.29 2.58 1.85
N ASN A 27 11.25 2.85 1.06
CA ASN A 27 11.34 3.58 -0.19
C ASN A 27 11.15 5.09 0.04
N GLN A 28 12.26 5.84 0.02
CA GLN A 28 12.27 7.29 0.20
C GLN A 28 11.42 8.06 -0.83
N GLY A 29 11.32 7.56 -2.07
CA GLY A 29 10.46 8.17 -3.10
C GLY A 29 8.98 8.08 -2.73
N VAL A 30 8.54 6.91 -2.25
CA VAL A 30 7.16 6.71 -1.77
C VAL A 30 6.87 7.57 -0.54
N ILE A 31 7.79 7.62 0.42
CA ILE A 31 7.68 8.45 1.63
C ILE A 31 7.54 9.93 1.24
N GLY A 32 8.47 10.43 0.42
CA GLY A 32 8.47 11.82 -0.01
C GLY A 32 7.21 12.19 -0.80
N ALA A 33 6.76 11.31 -1.70
CA ALA A 33 5.56 11.56 -2.50
C ALA A 33 4.28 11.61 -1.64
N LEU A 34 4.11 10.66 -0.71
CA LEU A 34 2.96 10.65 0.20
C LEU A 34 2.97 11.84 1.17
N ALA A 35 4.14 12.19 1.72
CA ALA A 35 4.28 13.33 2.61
C ALA A 35 4.01 14.66 1.89
N ALA A 36 4.41 14.79 0.62
CA ALA A 36 4.19 15.99 -0.19
C ALA A 36 2.78 16.06 -0.84
N GLY A 37 2.04 14.95 -0.87
CA GLY A 37 0.78 14.84 -1.60
C GLY A 37 0.92 14.90 -3.13
N ARG A 38 2.15 14.78 -3.66
CA ARG A 38 2.45 14.81 -5.10
C ARG A 38 3.72 14.02 -5.43
N SER A 39 3.81 13.47 -6.65
CA SER A 39 5.05 12.96 -7.25
C SER A 39 5.44 13.74 -8.50
N PHE A 40 6.71 13.69 -8.89
CA PHE A 40 7.24 14.33 -10.09
C PHE A 40 6.78 13.64 -11.39
N GLY A 41 6.72 12.31 -11.40
CA GLY A 41 6.29 11.55 -12.58
C GLY A 41 4.77 11.59 -12.75
N ILE A 42 4.27 11.87 -13.95
CA ILE A 42 2.83 11.99 -14.23
C ILE A 42 2.07 10.71 -13.85
N GLN A 43 2.57 9.55 -14.29
CA GLN A 43 1.93 8.26 -14.01
C GLN A 43 1.93 7.95 -12.51
N GLU A 44 3.05 8.18 -11.83
CA GLU A 44 3.14 7.96 -10.38
C GLU A 44 2.23 8.93 -9.62
N ASN A 45 2.18 10.19 -10.03
CA ASN A 45 1.32 11.19 -9.42
C ASN A 45 -0.17 10.83 -9.60
N ASN A 46 -0.58 10.31 -10.75
CA ASN A 46 -1.96 9.84 -10.96
C ASN A 46 -2.34 8.72 -9.98
N VAL A 47 -1.44 7.74 -9.78
CA VAL A 47 -1.65 6.67 -8.80
C VAL A 47 -1.70 7.24 -7.38
N LEU A 48 -0.84 8.19 -7.05
CA LEU A 48 -0.85 8.86 -5.75
C LEU A 48 -2.15 9.61 -5.49
N GLN A 49 -2.64 10.41 -6.45
CA GLN A 49 -3.91 11.13 -6.29
C GLN A 49 -5.07 10.15 -6.07
N HIS A 50 -5.07 9.01 -6.77
CA HIS A 50 -6.07 7.97 -6.55
C HIS A 50 -5.98 7.35 -5.15
N ILE A 51 -4.77 7.11 -4.63
CA ILE A 51 -4.57 6.64 -3.25
C ILE A 51 -5.10 7.65 -2.24
N LEU A 52 -4.78 8.94 -2.41
CA LEU A 52 -5.24 10.01 -1.52
C LEU A 52 -6.76 10.16 -1.56
N GLN A 53 -7.37 10.01 -2.73
CA GLN A 53 -8.83 9.97 -2.88
C GLN A 53 -9.44 8.80 -2.11
N LEU A 54 -8.86 7.59 -2.21
CA LEU A 54 -9.34 6.43 -1.46
C LEU A 54 -9.22 6.60 0.05
N PHE A 55 -8.15 7.23 0.55
CA PHE A 55 -8.03 7.57 1.97
C PHE A 55 -9.18 8.49 2.41
N HIS A 56 -9.46 9.52 1.61
CA HIS A 56 -10.54 10.46 1.88
C HIS A 56 -11.92 9.81 1.84
N ASP A 57 -12.24 9.09 0.77
CA ASP A 57 -13.57 8.49 0.53
C ASP A 57 -13.96 7.45 1.59
N HIS A 58 -12.98 6.80 2.21
CA HIS A 58 -13.18 5.77 3.22
C HIS A 58 -12.94 6.26 4.66
N ASP A 59 -12.71 7.55 4.86
CA ASP A 59 -12.41 8.15 6.17
C ASP A 59 -11.21 7.46 6.85
N ILE A 60 -10.13 7.24 6.10
CA ILE A 60 -8.91 6.61 6.59
C ILE A 60 -7.79 7.64 6.57
N TRP A 61 -7.12 7.82 7.71
CA TRP A 61 -5.92 8.64 7.82
C TRP A 61 -4.68 7.77 7.86
N PHE A 62 -3.54 8.34 7.52
CA PHE A 62 -2.27 7.63 7.61
C PHE A 62 -1.15 8.51 8.14
N THR A 63 -0.21 7.86 8.80
CA THR A 63 1.16 8.36 8.98
C THR A 63 2.08 7.43 8.20
N ILE A 64 3.04 8.00 7.46
CA ILE A 64 4.09 7.22 6.81
C ILE A 64 5.41 7.37 7.58
N VAL A 65 6.06 6.25 7.87
CA VAL A 65 7.34 6.20 8.58
C VAL A 65 8.37 5.43 7.77
N TYR A 66 9.60 5.94 7.81
CA TYR A 66 10.74 5.21 7.28
C TYR A 66 11.08 4.01 8.16
N VAL A 67 11.37 2.88 7.53
CA VAL A 67 12.02 1.72 8.16
C VAL A 67 13.21 1.28 7.30
N PRO A 68 14.34 0.85 7.88
CA PRO A 68 15.42 0.24 7.10
C PRO A 68 14.93 -1.03 6.39
N SER A 69 15.43 -1.32 5.19
CA SER A 69 15.03 -2.51 4.41
C SER A 69 15.18 -3.82 5.19
N ALA A 70 16.23 -3.96 6.02
CA ALA A 70 16.42 -5.13 6.89
C ALA A 70 15.31 -5.33 7.94
N MET A 71 14.54 -4.28 8.25
CA MET A 71 13.41 -4.30 9.17
C MET A 71 12.05 -4.27 8.44
N ASN A 72 12.05 -4.25 7.11
CA ASN A 72 10.84 -4.20 6.31
C ASN A 72 10.24 -5.60 6.19
N ILE A 73 9.26 -5.91 7.05
CA ILE A 73 8.55 -7.18 7.05
C ILE A 73 7.81 -7.50 5.74
N ALA A 74 7.63 -6.51 4.86
CA ALA A 74 7.01 -6.70 3.55
C ALA A 74 8.00 -7.20 2.48
N ASP A 75 9.32 -7.17 2.73
CA ASP A 75 10.32 -7.58 1.73
C ASP A 75 10.18 -9.06 1.36
N ALA A 76 10.17 -9.97 2.34
CA ALA A 76 9.99 -11.41 2.11
C ALA A 76 8.66 -11.74 1.38
N PRO A 77 7.48 -11.28 1.84
CA PRO A 77 6.23 -11.48 1.10
C PRO A 77 6.25 -10.92 -0.32
N SER A 78 6.92 -9.78 -0.55
CA SER A 78 7.04 -9.19 -1.89
C SER A 78 7.92 -9.99 -2.85
N ARG A 79 8.77 -10.87 -2.32
CA ARG A 79 9.61 -11.83 -3.06
C ARG A 79 8.95 -13.21 -3.19
N GLY A 80 7.75 -13.37 -2.65
CA GLY A 80 7.01 -14.63 -2.65
C GLY A 80 7.28 -15.55 -1.47
N GLU A 81 8.07 -15.11 -0.50
CA GLU A 81 8.26 -15.81 0.77
C GLU A 81 7.10 -15.45 1.71
N LEU A 82 5.98 -16.16 1.54
CA LEU A 82 4.76 -15.86 2.28
C LEU A 82 4.84 -16.43 3.71
N PRO A 83 4.36 -15.68 4.73
CA PRO A 83 4.31 -16.18 6.09
C PRO A 83 3.31 -17.34 6.22
N PRO A 84 3.29 -18.05 7.36
CA PRO A 84 2.24 -19.03 7.67
C PRO A 84 0.84 -18.45 7.44
N ARG A 85 -0.12 -19.30 7.07
CA ARG A 85 -1.46 -18.84 6.65
C ARG A 85 -2.16 -18.07 7.77
N GLU A 86 -1.89 -18.41 9.01
CA GLU A 86 -2.46 -17.83 10.22
C GLU A 86 -1.99 -16.39 10.46
N GLU A 87 -0.83 -16.03 9.91
CA GLU A 87 -0.26 -14.67 9.98
C GLU A 87 -0.65 -13.81 8.76
N ARG A 88 -1.29 -14.41 7.74
CA ARG A 88 -1.71 -13.67 6.55
C ARG A 88 -2.96 -12.87 6.83
N PHE A 89 -3.01 -11.68 6.23
CA PHE A 89 -4.21 -10.87 6.29
C PHE A 89 -5.37 -11.56 5.54
N GLU A 90 -6.48 -11.79 6.23
CA GLU A 90 -7.59 -12.65 5.78
C GLU A 90 -8.42 -12.02 4.64
N PHE A 91 -8.34 -10.71 4.46
CA PHE A 91 -9.18 -9.96 3.52
C PHE A 91 -8.37 -9.52 2.29
N PRO A 92 -8.16 -10.41 1.29
CA PRO A 92 -7.50 -10.03 0.06
C PRO A 92 -8.35 -8.97 -0.68
N PRO A 93 -7.77 -7.83 -1.06
CA PRO A 93 -8.53 -6.81 -1.78
C PRO A 93 -8.88 -7.26 -3.20
N PRO A 94 -10.00 -6.78 -3.76
CA PRO A 94 -10.21 -6.88 -5.20
C PRO A 94 -9.12 -6.10 -5.94
N ILE A 95 -8.45 -6.77 -6.88
CA ILE A 95 -7.40 -6.14 -7.70
C ILE A 95 -8.06 -5.27 -8.79
N PRO A 96 -7.91 -3.94 -8.74
CA PRO A 96 -8.46 -3.06 -9.74
C PRO A 96 -7.73 -3.22 -11.08
N LYS A 97 -8.40 -2.90 -12.19
CA LYS A 97 -7.89 -3.15 -13.55
C LYS A 97 -6.51 -2.52 -13.79
N HIS A 98 -6.28 -1.30 -13.32
CA HIS A 98 -5.03 -0.56 -13.53
C HIS A 98 -3.84 -1.09 -12.72
N LEU A 99 -4.06 -2.00 -11.77
CA LEU A 99 -2.98 -2.63 -11.01
C LEU A 99 -2.60 -4.02 -11.52
N ARG A 100 -3.41 -4.62 -12.40
CA ARG A 100 -3.23 -6.02 -12.85
C ARG A 100 -1.87 -6.25 -13.50
N ASP A 101 -1.41 -5.31 -14.32
CA ASP A 101 -0.15 -5.44 -15.06
C ASP A 101 1.09 -5.30 -14.15
N PHE A 102 0.90 -4.86 -12.91
CA PHE A 102 1.97 -4.67 -11.92
C PHE A 102 2.00 -5.77 -10.85
N ILE A 103 1.07 -6.73 -10.89
CA ILE A 103 0.92 -7.78 -9.89
C ILE A 103 1.04 -9.12 -10.58
N TYR A 104 1.98 -9.94 -10.12
CA TYR A 104 2.15 -11.30 -10.57
C TYR A 104 1.71 -12.27 -9.47
N SER A 105 1.10 -13.39 -9.86
CA SER A 105 0.81 -14.48 -8.93
C SER A 105 2.12 -15.13 -8.49
N VAL A 106 2.41 -15.08 -7.20
CA VAL A 106 3.42 -15.95 -6.61
C VAL A 106 2.82 -17.36 -6.57
N ARG A 107 3.53 -18.35 -7.11
CA ARG A 107 3.12 -19.77 -7.09
C ARG A 107 3.33 -20.38 -5.71
#